data_AF-A0A9W8HTE1-F1
#
_entry.id   AF-A0A9W8HTE1-F1
#
_cell.length_a   1.000
_cell.length_b   1.000
_cell.length_c   1.000
_cell.angle_alpha   90.00
_cell.angle_beta   90.00
_cell.angle_gamma   90.00
#
_symmetry.space_group_name_H-M   'P 1'
#
loop_
_entity.id
_entity.type
_entity.pdbx_description
1 polymer ?
#
loop_
_entity_poly.entity_id
_entity_poly.type
_entity_poly.pdbx_seq_one_letter_code
_entity_poly.pdbx_strand_id
1 'polypeptide(L)'
;MVNPLHLYRSILRTHRRLPREIRFVGDQYVRGEFRNHRTVTDKRYLDPFFKQWSEYLSLVREQTKSEAPVEDESRSSSVRKWEIGKHLDPELLEKLDDDKAEQLLELHRASHKDDGGPSDDRPRSNTTPPKRGQ
;
A
#
# COMPACT_ATOMS: atom_id res chain seq x y z
N MET A 1 21.48 17.42 11.82
CA MET A 1 21.20 16.11 12.44
C MET A 1 19.69 15.98 12.57
N VAL A 2 19.06 15.02 11.88
CA VAL A 2 17.59 14.86 11.91
C VAL A 2 17.18 14.24 13.24
N ASN A 3 16.27 14.87 13.97
CA ASN A 3 15.75 14.29 15.20
C ASN A 3 14.78 13.14 14.85
N PRO A 4 15.05 11.88 15.25
CA PRO A 4 14.25 10.72 14.87
C PRO A 4 12.77 10.85 15.26
N LEU A 5 12.51 11.42 16.44
CA LEU A 5 11.16 11.63 16.96
C LEU A 5 10.42 12.72 16.17
N HIS A 6 11.14 13.73 15.70
CA HIS A 6 10.56 14.78 14.87
C HIS A 6 10.16 14.24 13.49
N LEU A 7 11.00 13.42 12.88
CA LEU A 7 10.74 12.78 11.60
C LEU A 7 9.52 11.85 11.70
N TYR A 8 9.52 10.95 12.68
CA TYR A 8 8.41 10.04 12.96
C TYR A 8 7.07 10.78 13.13
N ARG A 9 7.03 11.80 13.99
CA ARG A 9 5.81 12.61 14.21
C ARG A 9 5.37 13.36 12.96
N SER A 10 6.32 13.84 12.16
CA SER A 10 6.02 14.58 10.93
C SER A 10 5.40 13.69 9.86
N ILE A 11 5.86 12.44 9.74
CA ILE A 11 5.29 11.44 8.83
C ILE A 11 3.85 11.14 9.24
N LEU A 12 3.61 10.77 10.51
CA LEU A 12 2.27 10.45 10.99
C LEU A 12 1.28 11.63 10.90
N ARG A 13 1.76 12.86 11.02
CA ARG A 13 0.92 14.05 10.78
C ARG A 13 0.54 14.18 9.31
N THR A 14 1.48 13.95 8.40
CA THR A 14 1.24 14.03 6.96
C THR A 14 0.27 12.93 6.51
N HIS A 15 0.37 11.73 7.08
CA HIS A 15 -0.55 10.62 6.82
C HIS A 15 -2.02 10.92 7.12
N ARG A 16 -2.32 11.89 7.99
CA ARG A 16 -3.70 12.30 8.28
C ARG A 16 -4.44 12.86 7.07
N ARG A 17 -3.70 13.30 6.05
CA ARG A 17 -4.23 13.80 4.77
C ARG A 17 -4.48 12.68 3.75
N LEU A 18 -4.05 11.45 4.03
CA LEU A 18 -4.25 10.32 3.14
C LEU A 18 -5.64 9.69 3.37
N PRO A 19 -6.21 9.02 2.35
CA PRO A 19 -7.39 8.17 2.51
C PRO A 19 -7.22 7.17 3.65
N ARG A 20 -8.32 6.82 4.32
CA ARG A 20 -8.32 6.06 5.58
C ARG A 20 -7.59 4.73 5.45
N GLU A 21 -7.79 4.03 4.35
CA GLU A 21 -7.25 2.70 4.06
C GLU A 21 -5.72 2.77 3.92
N ILE A 22 -5.24 3.69 3.08
CA ILE A 22 -3.81 3.90 2.84
C ILE A 22 -3.12 4.43 4.10
N ARG A 23 -3.77 5.35 4.82
CA ARG A 23 -3.28 5.86 6.09
C ARG A 23 -3.08 4.73 7.10
N PHE A 24 -4.04 3.82 7.23
CA PHE A 24 -3.97 2.73 8.20
C PHE A 24 -2.74 1.86 7.94
N VAL A 25 -2.57 1.40 6.69
CA VAL A 25 -1.42 0.57 6.28
C VAL A 25 -0.11 1.32 6.49
N GLY A 26 -0.02 2.58 6.05
CA GLY A 26 1.17 3.42 6.20
C GLY A 26 1.54 3.66 7.67
N ASP A 27 0.57 3.95 8.54
CA ASP A 27 0.80 4.17 9.97
C ASP A 27 1.36 2.91 10.67
N GLN A 28 0.88 1.72 10.31
CA GLN A 28 1.41 0.47 10.85
C GLN A 28 2.85 0.22 10.41
N TYR A 29 3.15 0.44 9.12
CA TYR A 29 4.49 0.26 8.58
C TYR A 29 5.50 1.21 9.23
N VAL A 30 5.19 2.51 9.30
CA VAL A 30 6.05 3.52 9.95
C VAL A 30 6.34 3.15 11.41
N ARG A 31 5.34 2.67 12.15
CA ARG A 31 5.54 2.23 13.54
C ARG A 31 6.47 1.03 13.65
N GLY A 32 6.31 0.04 12.78
CA GLY A 32 7.15 -1.14 12.73
C GLY A 32 8.61 -0.78 12.46
N GLU A 33 8.84 -0.02 11.40
CA GLU A 33 10.19 0.35 10.96
C GLU A 33 10.94 1.21 11.99
N PHE A 34 10.30 2.25 12.55
CA PHE A 34 10.92 3.08 13.58
C PHE A 34 11.14 2.32 14.90
N ARG A 35 10.30 1.32 15.21
CA ARG A 35 10.51 0.45 16.37
C ARG A 35 11.72 -0.45 16.15
N ASN A 36 11.84 -1.07 14.98
CA ASN A 36 12.96 -1.95 14.62
C ASN A 36 14.29 -1.18 14.58
N HIS A 37 14.27 0.09 14.18
CA HIS A 37 15.46 0.94 14.13
C HIS A 37 15.79 1.66 15.44
N ARG A 38 15.01 1.46 16.52
CA ARG A 38 15.25 2.12 17.81
C ARG A 38 16.53 1.67 18.51
N THR A 39 16.94 0.42 18.30
CA THR A 39 18.12 -0.19 18.94
C THR A 39 19.37 -0.15 18.08
N VAL A 40 19.26 0.30 16.82
CA VAL A 40 20.40 0.43 15.92
C VAL A 40 21.19 1.67 16.32
N THR A 41 22.46 1.49 16.68
CA THR A 41 23.37 2.57 17.10
C THR A 41 24.45 2.86 16.07
N ASP A 42 24.68 1.95 15.12
CA ASP A 42 25.67 2.13 14.07
C ASP A 42 25.18 3.15 13.03
N LYS A 43 25.90 4.27 12.99
CA LYS A 43 25.61 5.43 12.14
C LYS A 43 25.56 5.09 10.65
N ARG A 44 26.30 4.05 10.21
CA ARG A 44 26.32 3.60 8.81
C ARG A 44 24.96 3.13 8.31
N TYR A 45 24.11 2.62 9.21
CA TYR A 45 22.75 2.21 8.89
C TYR A 45 21.72 3.30 9.18
N LEU A 46 21.97 4.13 10.20
CA LEU A 46 21.08 5.23 10.56
C LEU A 46 21.07 6.38 9.55
N ASP A 47 22.22 6.74 8.98
CA ASP A 47 22.31 7.87 8.02
C ASP A 47 21.46 7.60 6.75
N PRO A 48 21.59 6.44 6.08
CA PRO A 48 20.71 6.08 4.96
C PRO A 48 19.24 6.01 5.36
N PHE A 49 18.94 5.46 6.54
CA PHE A 49 17.58 5.39 7.07
C PHE A 49 16.96 6.80 7.16
N PHE A 50 17.62 7.75 7.84
CA PHE A 50 17.08 9.10 7.96
C PHE A 50 16.96 9.83 6.63
N LYS A 51 17.88 9.59 5.68
CA LYS A 51 17.81 10.14 4.33
C LYS A 51 16.55 9.64 3.61
N GLN A 52 16.36 8.33 3.54
CA GLN A 52 15.20 7.71 2.87
C GLN A 52 13.87 8.16 3.49
N TRP A 53 13.77 8.18 4.82
CA TRP A 53 12.55 8.62 5.50
C TRP A 53 12.27 10.12 5.36
N SER A 54 13.29 10.95 5.20
CA SER A 54 13.14 12.38 4.91
C SER A 54 12.69 12.63 3.47
N GLU A 55 13.20 11.84 2.51
CA GLU A 55 12.76 11.83 1.11
C GLU A 55 11.30 11.36 1.01
N TYR A 56 10.94 10.27 1.70
CA TYR A 56 9.58 9.78 1.81
C TYR A 56 8.62 10.85 2.36
N LEU A 57 8.97 11.49 3.48
CA LEU A 57 8.16 12.57 4.05
C LEU A 57 7.94 13.71 3.03
N SER A 58 8.97 14.08 2.29
CA SER A 58 8.90 15.13 1.26
C SER A 58 7.94 14.73 0.13
N LEU A 59 8.03 13.48 -0.33
CA LEU A 59 7.15 12.91 -1.34
C LEU A 59 5.68 12.92 -0.89
N VAL A 60 5.38 12.36 0.29
CA VAL A 60 4.00 12.28 0.79
C VAL A 60 3.43 13.69 1.02
N ARG A 61 4.25 14.64 1.47
CA ARG A 61 3.84 16.04 1.59
C ARG A 61 3.50 16.65 0.24
N GLU A 62 4.27 16.37 -0.80
CA GLU A 62 3.98 16.86 -2.15
C GLU A 62 2.67 16.26 -2.69
N GLN A 63 2.49 14.94 -2.57
CA GLN A 63 1.28 14.25 -3.02
C GLN A 63 0.02 14.71 -2.26
N THR A 64 0.15 15.01 -0.97
CA THR A 64 -0.97 15.47 -0.14
C THR A 64 -1.23 16.97 -0.25
N LYS A 65 -0.28 17.78 -0.75
CA LYS A 65 -0.48 19.23 -0.97
C LYS A 65 -1.48 19.52 -2.09
N SER A 66 -1.47 18.68 -3.13
CA SER A 66 -2.36 18.78 -4.31
C SER A 66 -3.83 18.59 -3.94
N GLU A 67 -4.09 17.86 -2.87
CA GLU A 67 -5.42 17.56 -2.33
C GLU A 67 -5.69 18.53 -1.16
N ALA A 68 -6.26 19.69 -1.48
CA ALA A 68 -6.83 20.60 -0.48
C ALA A 68 -8.12 20.00 0.11
N PRO A 69 -8.47 20.29 1.38
CA PRO A 69 -9.73 19.84 1.96
C PRO A 69 -10.90 20.45 1.18
N VAL A 70 -11.76 19.62 0.61
CA VAL A 70 -13.00 20.07 0.00
C VAL A 70 -14.02 20.13 1.12
N GLU A 71 -14.25 21.33 1.66
CA GLU A 71 -15.25 21.60 2.72
C GLU A 71 -16.70 21.60 2.20
N ASP A 72 -16.94 21.13 0.97
CA ASP A 72 -18.26 21.10 0.35
C ASP A 72 -18.66 19.64 0.05
N GLU A 73 -19.41 19.04 0.98
CA GLU A 73 -20.03 17.69 0.89
C GLU A 73 -21.16 17.59 -0.16
N SER A 74 -21.34 18.59 -1.03
CA SER A 74 -22.49 18.66 -1.94
C SER A 74 -22.21 18.27 -3.41
N ARG A 75 -20.96 17.91 -3.78
CA ARG A 75 -20.64 17.59 -5.19
C ARG A 75 -20.02 16.21 -5.40
N SER A 76 -20.92 15.32 -5.81
CA SER A 76 -20.70 14.19 -6.72
C SER A 76 -19.93 12.99 -6.17
N SER A 77 -20.70 11.92 -6.00
CA SER A 77 -20.34 10.50 -6.10
C SER A 77 -19.56 10.22 -7.40
N SER A 78 -18.32 10.66 -7.45
CA SER A 78 -17.33 10.25 -8.43
C SER A 78 -16.11 9.91 -7.61
N VAL A 79 -15.84 8.62 -7.48
CA VAL A 79 -14.66 8.08 -6.80
C VAL A 79 -13.45 8.85 -7.30
N ARG A 80 -12.96 9.82 -6.52
CA ARG A 80 -11.76 10.58 -6.89
C ARG A 80 -10.64 9.55 -6.89
N LYS A 81 -10.15 9.21 -8.09
CA LYS A 81 -9.04 8.29 -8.26
C LYS A 81 -7.82 8.95 -7.64
N TRP A 82 -7.52 8.56 -6.40
CA TRP A 82 -6.40 9.10 -5.66
C TRP A 82 -5.11 8.49 -6.21
N GLU A 83 -4.29 9.26 -6.91
CA GLU A 83 -2.99 8.82 -7.45
C GLU A 83 -1.88 9.03 -6.38
N ILE A 84 -1.87 8.17 -5.36
CA ILE A 84 -0.78 8.08 -4.36
C ILE A 84 0.30 7.14 -4.88
N GLY A 85 1.55 7.46 -4.56
CA GLY A 85 2.69 6.59 -4.81
C GLY A 85 3.47 6.94 -6.07
N LYS A 86 4.50 6.16 -6.34
CA LYS A 86 5.31 6.23 -7.56
C LYS A 86 5.30 4.86 -8.21
N HIS A 87 5.40 4.82 -9.54
CA HIS A 87 5.69 3.56 -10.20
C HIS A 87 7.05 3.02 -9.71
N LEU A 88 7.08 1.71 -9.46
CA LEU A 88 8.30 1.01 -9.08
C LEU A 88 9.31 1.10 -10.22
N ASP A 89 10.51 1.58 -9.89
CA ASP A 89 11.61 1.66 -10.85
C ASP A 89 12.11 0.23 -11.14
N PRO A 90 12.21 -0.18 -12.42
CA PRO A 90 12.71 -1.51 -12.79
C PRO A 90 14.12 -1.79 -12.24
N GLU A 91 14.99 -0.78 -12.13
CA GLU A 91 16.33 -0.98 -11.56
C GLU A 91 16.33 -1.22 -10.04
N LEU A 92 15.29 -0.76 -9.35
CA LEU A 92 15.12 -1.01 -7.92
C LEU A 92 14.54 -2.41 -7.68
N LEU A 93 13.69 -2.88 -8.59
CA LEU A 93 13.15 -4.24 -8.63
C LEU A 93 14.24 -5.30 -8.73
N GLU A 94 15.28 -5.08 -9.53
CA GLU A 94 16.42 -6.01 -9.63
C GLU A 94 17.29 -6.05 -8.36
N LYS A 95 17.23 -5.00 -7.53
CA LYS A 95 18.00 -4.90 -6.27
C LYS A 95 17.21 -5.37 -5.05
N LEU A 96 15.94 -5.73 -5.24
CA LEU A 96 15.11 -6.27 -4.16
C LEU A 96 15.57 -7.68 -3.82
N ASP A 97 15.61 -7.94 -2.51
CA ASP A 97 15.85 -9.27 -1.97
C ASP A 97 14.66 -10.19 -2.29
N ASP A 98 14.92 -11.49 -2.51
CA ASP A 98 13.93 -12.45 -3.00
C ASP A 98 12.67 -12.48 -2.10
N ASP A 99 12.84 -12.48 -0.78
CA ASP A 99 11.74 -12.46 0.20
C ASP A 99 10.83 -11.22 0.03
N LYS A 100 11.43 -10.07 -0.27
CA LYS A 100 10.69 -8.81 -0.45
C LYS A 100 10.02 -8.75 -1.82
N ALA A 101 10.64 -9.34 -2.84
CA ALA A 101 10.04 -9.47 -4.17
C ALA A 101 8.82 -10.39 -4.14
N GLU A 102 8.90 -11.51 -3.41
CA GLU A 102 7.77 -12.43 -3.20
C GLU A 102 6.61 -11.75 -2.48
N GLN A 103 6.90 -11.01 -1.41
CA GLN A 103 5.88 -10.25 -0.67
C GLN A 103 5.18 -9.21 -1.57
N LEU A 104 5.93 -8.50 -2.42
CA LEU A 104 5.37 -7.55 -3.38
C LEU A 104 4.49 -8.25 -4.42
N LEU A 105 4.91 -9.43 -4.89
CA LEU A 105 4.15 -10.22 -5.87
C LEU A 105 2.84 -10.75 -5.28
N GLU A 106 2.86 -11.22 -4.03
CA GLU A 106 1.66 -11.64 -3.31
C GLU A 106 0.67 -10.48 -3.18
N LEU A 107 1.15 -9.31 -2.77
CA LEU A 107 0.33 -8.11 -2.63
C LEU A 107 -0.28 -7.67 -3.98
N HIS A 108 0.52 -7.71 -5.05
CA HIS A 108 0.05 -7.40 -6.40
C HIS A 108 -1.06 -8.35 -6.85
N ARG A 109 -0.89 -9.66 -6.62
CA ARG A 109 -1.89 -10.68 -6.95
C ARG A 109 -3.16 -10.50 -6.14
N ALA A 110 -3.05 -10.24 -4.83
CA ALA A 110 -4.19 -10.00 -3.96
C ALA A 110 -5.02 -8.80 -4.42
N SER A 111 -4.36 -7.72 -4.85
CA SER A 111 -5.03 -6.49 -5.30
C SER A 111 -5.77 -6.66 -6.64
N HIS A 112 -5.34 -7.59 -7.50
CA HIS A 112 -5.99 -7.90 -8.78
C HIS A 112 -7.01 -9.06 -8.67
N LYS A 113 -7.05 -9.77 -7.54
CA LYS A 113 -7.91 -10.95 -7.38
C LYS A 113 -9.38 -10.61 -7.16
N ASP A 114 -9.70 -9.37 -6.83
CA ASP A 114 -11.08 -8.90 -6.60
C ASP A 114 -11.83 -8.56 -7.92
N ASP A 115 -11.17 -8.62 -9.08
CA ASP A 115 -11.79 -8.34 -10.39
C ASP A 115 -12.23 -9.60 -11.16
N GLY A 116 -12.01 -10.79 -10.59
CA GLY A 116 -12.36 -12.08 -11.20
C GLY A 116 -13.38 -12.83 -10.35
N GLY A 117 -14.67 -12.59 -10.61
CA GLY A 117 -15.79 -13.28 -9.94
C GLY A 117 -15.67 -14.80 -9.96
N PRO A 118 -16.38 -15.50 -9.05
CA PRO A 118 -16.24 -16.92 -8.86
C PRO A 118 -16.61 -17.67 -10.15
N SER A 119 -15.64 -18.38 -10.73
CA SER A 119 -15.91 -19.41 -11.72
C SER A 119 -16.79 -20.47 -11.07
N ASP A 120 -18.09 -20.42 -11.37
CA ASP A 120 -19.05 -21.49 -11.08
C ASP A 120 -18.71 -22.67 -12.01
N ASP A 121 -17.63 -23.39 -11.70
CA ASP A 121 -17.34 -24.70 -12.26
C ASP A 121 -18.26 -25.73 -11.61
N ARG A 122 -19.55 -25.66 -11.97
CA ARG A 122 -20.44 -26.83 -11.89
C ARG A 122 -20.21 -27.68 -13.13
N PRO A 123 -19.66 -28.90 -13.01
CA PRO A 123 -19.74 -29.85 -14.12
C PRO A 123 -21.21 -30.21 -14.35
N ARG A 124 -21.73 -29.84 -15.53
CA ARG A 124 -23.04 -30.30 -16.00
C ARG A 124 -22.98 -31.81 -16.23
N SER A 125 -23.37 -32.61 -15.23
CA SER A 125 -23.62 -34.03 -15.42
C SER A 125 -24.91 -34.22 -16.22
N ASN A 126 -24.77 -34.63 -17.48
CA ASN A 126 -25.85 -35.21 -18.26
C ASN A 126 -26.41 -36.43 -17.50
N THR A 127 -27.68 -36.38 -17.09
CA THR A 127 -28.41 -37.57 -16.66
C THR A 127 -29.64 -37.71 -17.55
N THR A 128 -29.56 -38.70 -18.42
CA THR A 128 -30.63 -39.25 -19.26
C THR A 128 -31.85 -39.63 -18.41
N PRO A 129 -33.09 -39.35 -18.85
CA PRO A 129 -34.27 -39.81 -18.12
C PRO A 129 -34.51 -41.31 -18.33
N PRO A 130 -34.95 -42.07 -17.30
CA PRO A 130 -35.23 -43.49 -17.47
C PRO A 130 -36.53 -43.70 -18.26
N LYS A 131 -36.47 -44.63 -19.22
CA LYS A 131 -37.64 -45.20 -19.90
C LYS A 131 -38.58 -45.82 -18.88
N ARG A 132 -39.83 -45.35 -18.81
CA ARG A 132 -40.91 -46.06 -18.13
C ARG A 132 -41.62 -46.92 -19.18
N GLY A 133 -41.45 -48.23 -19.06
CA GLY A 133 -42.31 -49.20 -19.73
C GLY A 133 -43.65 -49.27 -18.99
N GLN A 134 -44.72 -49.20 -19.77
CA GLN A 134 -46.02 -49.90 -19.73
C GLN A 134 -46.88 -49.24 -20.80
#